data_AF-A0A2V8IEW5-F1
#
_entry.id   AF-A0A2V8IEW5-F1
#
_cell.length_a   1.000
_cell.length_b   1.000
_cell.length_c   1.000
_cell.angle_alpha   90.00
_cell.angle_beta   90.00
_cell.angle_gamma   90.00
#
_symmetry.space_group_name_H-M   'P 1'
#
loop_
_entity.id
_entity.type
_entity.pdbx_description
1 polymer ?
#
loop_
_entity_poly.entity_id
_entity_poly.type
_entity_poly.pdbx_seq_one_letter_code
_entity_poly.pdbx_strand_id
1 'polypeptide(L)'
;MKLRVNRRVVLLAVACALAASLASFIGVEAQQKGGANVAIDNDDIGGVVTSAKGLEAGVWVIAETTDLPAKFVKTVVTDDQGR
;
A
#
# COMPACT_ATOMS: atom_id res chain seq x y z
N MET A 1 5.55 -6.08 -48.56
CA MET A 1 4.11 -6.34 -48.33
C MET A 1 3.47 -5.08 -47.78
N LYS A 2 2.62 -4.39 -48.54
CA LYS A 2 1.90 -3.19 -48.05
C LYS A 2 0.64 -3.67 -47.34
N LEU A 3 0.61 -3.67 -46.00
CA LEU A 3 -0.59 -4.00 -45.24
C LEU A 3 -1.69 -2.99 -45.61
N ARG A 4 -2.74 -3.45 -46.29
CA ARG A 4 -3.98 -2.67 -46.45
C ARG A 4 -4.70 -2.69 -45.11
N VAL A 5 -4.39 -1.71 -44.27
CA VAL A 5 -5.05 -1.55 -42.97
C VAL A 5 -6.47 -1.02 -43.20
N ASN A 6 -7.47 -1.86 -42.94
CA ASN A 6 -8.88 -1.49 -43.10
C ASN A 6 -9.30 -0.51 -41.99
N ARG A 7 -9.97 0.58 -42.34
CA ARG A 7 -10.44 1.61 -41.39
C ARG A 7 -11.24 1.03 -40.22
N ARG A 8 -11.98 -0.07 -40.46
CA ARG A 8 -12.70 -0.83 -39.43
C ARG A 8 -11.78 -1.49 -38.40
N VAL A 9 -10.64 -2.02 -38.84
CA VAL A 9 -9.63 -2.65 -37.97
C VAL A 9 -8.94 -1.59 -37.10
N VAL A 10 -8.67 -0.41 -37.66
CA VAL A 10 -8.14 0.73 -36.89
C VAL A 10 -9.12 1.19 -35.81
N LEU A 11 -10.40 1.34 -36.17
CA LEU A 11 -11.43 1.79 -35.23
C LEU A 11 -11.62 0.79 -34.07
N LEU A 12 -11.61 -0.51 -34.36
CA LEU A 12 -11.70 -1.54 -33.31
C LEU A 12 -10.46 -1.54 -32.40
N ALA A 13 -9.26 -1.38 -32.95
CA ALA A 13 -8.04 -1.30 -32.16
C ALA A 13 -8.04 -0.08 -31.21
N VAL A 14 -8.50 1.08 -31.70
CA VAL A 14 -8.63 2.30 -30.88
C VAL A 14 -9.69 2.14 -29.79
N ALA A 15 -10.84 1.54 -30.11
CA ALA A 15 -11.90 1.31 -29.13
C ALA A 15 -11.45 0.34 -28.02
N CYS A 16 -10.75 -0.74 -28.36
CA CYS A 16 -10.17 -1.66 -27.38
C CYS A 16 -9.11 -0.99 -26.50
N ALA A 17 -8.24 -0.15 -27.08
CA ALA A 17 -7.24 0.59 -26.33
C ALA A 17 -7.86 1.58 -25.33
N LEU A 18 -8.92 2.27 -25.72
CA LEU A 18 -9.67 3.18 -24.85
C LEU A 18 -10.40 2.42 -23.73
N ALA A 19 -11.04 1.29 -24.03
CA ALA A 19 -11.70 0.48 -23.01
C ALA A 19 -10.69 -0.07 -21.97
N ALA A 20 -9.51 -0.49 -22.42
CA ALA A 20 -8.44 -0.97 -21.54
C ALA A 20 -7.86 0.14 -20.63
N SER A 21 -7.75 1.38 -21.13
CA SER A 21 -7.27 2.50 -20.31
C SER A 21 -8.31 2.94 -19.28
N LEU A 22 -9.60 2.93 -19.62
CA LEU A 22 -10.69 3.20 -18.68
C LEU A 22 -10.80 2.14 -17.57
N ALA A 23 -10.53 0.88 -17.88
CA ALA A 23 -10.52 -0.20 -16.88
C ALA A 23 -9.36 -0.10 -15.86
N SER A 24 -8.30 0.65 -16.18
CA SER A 24 -7.13 0.83 -15.30
C SER A 24 -7.39 1.77 -14.12
N PHE A 25 -8.53 2.47 -14.09
CA PHE A 25 -8.91 3.38 -12.99
C PHE A 25 -9.85 2.76 -11.95
N ILE A 26 -10.32 1.53 -12.14
CA ILE A 26 -11.38 0.92 -11.30
C ILE A 26 -10.81 0.13 -10.09
N GLY A 27 -9.48 0.05 -9.91
CA GLY A 27 -8.90 -0.88 -8.92
C GLY A 27 -7.58 -0.46 -8.27
N VAL A 28 -7.44 0.78 -7.82
CA VAL A 28 -6.29 1.18 -6.98
C VAL A 28 -6.78 1.80 -5.66
N GLU A 29 -7.38 0.97 -4.80
CA GLU A 29 -7.60 1.31 -3.38
C GLU A 29 -6.62 0.59 -2.44
N ALA A 30 -5.53 0.04 -3.00
CA ALA A 30 -4.49 -0.66 -2.23
C ALA A 30 -3.28 0.22 -1.87
N GLN A 31 -3.27 1.51 -2.24
CA GLN A 31 -2.27 2.42 -1.70
C GLN A 31 -2.65 2.74 -0.26
N GLN A 32 -1.93 2.15 0.70
CA GLN A 32 -1.89 2.66 2.07
C GLN A 32 -1.67 4.17 1.98
N LYS A 33 -2.69 4.96 2.33
CA LYS A 33 -2.57 6.40 2.53
C LYS A 33 -1.34 6.57 3.42
N GLY A 34 -0.28 7.13 2.85
CA GLY A 34 1.03 7.22 3.49
C GLY A 34 0.87 7.77 4.89
N GLY A 35 0.94 6.87 5.86
CA GLY A 35 1.11 7.22 7.25
C GLY A 35 2.40 8.01 7.37
N ALA A 36 2.48 8.87 8.39
CA ALA A 36 3.68 9.60 8.73
C ALA A 36 4.91 8.68 8.60
N ASN A 37 5.86 9.04 7.73
CA ASN A 37 7.04 8.23 7.48
C ASN A 37 7.89 8.21 8.77
N VAL A 38 7.88 7.07 9.47
CA VAL A 38 8.80 6.79 10.57
C VAL A 38 10.08 6.31 9.91
N ALA A 39 11.20 6.98 10.18
CA ALA A 39 12.50 6.55 9.67
C ALA A 39 12.92 5.27 10.41
N ILE A 40 13.19 4.21 9.66
CA ILE A 40 13.54 2.86 10.15
C ILE A 40 14.68 2.33 9.28
N ASP A 41 15.59 1.57 9.87
CA ASP A 41 16.62 0.80 9.15
C ASP A 41 16.28 -0.70 9.14
N ASN A 42 17.27 -1.57 8.90
CA ASN A 42 17.01 -2.99 8.65
C ASN A 42 16.81 -3.83 9.92
N ASP A 43 17.22 -3.33 11.09
CA ASP A 43 17.11 -4.00 12.38
C ASP A 43 16.04 -3.39 13.30
N ASP A 44 15.42 -2.29 12.89
CA ASP A 44 14.31 -1.67 13.61
C ASP A 44 12.91 -2.12 13.13
N ILE A 45 11.94 -1.98 14.05
CA ILE A 45 10.50 -2.20 13.78
C ILE A 45 9.75 -0.92 14.13
N GLY A 46 8.86 -0.48 13.24
CA GLY A 46 7.99 0.66 13.52
C GLY A 46 6.99 0.94 12.40
N GLY A 47 6.19 1.97 12.61
CA GLY A 47 5.09 2.35 11.72
C GLY A 47 4.15 3.33 12.40
N VAL A 48 2.95 3.48 11.86
CA VAL A 48 1.87 4.26 12.48
C VAL A 48 0.61 3.41 12.62
N VAL A 49 -0.11 3.60 13.72
CA VAL A 49 -1.41 2.98 13.94
C VAL A 49 -2.52 3.92 13.46
N THR A 50 -3.39 3.40 12.60
CA THR A 50 -4.50 4.16 12.00
C THR A 50 -5.79 3.36 11.96
N SER A 51 -6.92 4.07 12.06
CA SER A 51 -8.27 3.54 11.91
C SER A 51 -9.05 4.34 10.85
N ALA A 52 -10.31 3.99 10.61
CA ALA A 52 -11.20 4.77 9.74
C ALA A 52 -11.37 6.24 10.19
N LYS A 53 -11.03 6.56 11.45
CA LYS A 53 -11.11 7.91 12.03
C LYS A 53 -9.79 8.70 11.95
N GLY A 54 -8.69 8.08 11.52
CA GLY A 54 -7.36 8.70 11.46
C GLY A 54 -6.31 7.99 12.32
N LEU A 55 -5.25 8.71 12.68
CA LEU A 55 -4.17 8.23 13.55
C LEU A 55 -4.72 7.91 14.95
N GLU A 56 -4.17 6.88 15.60
CA GLU A 56 -4.68 6.40 16.89
C GLU A 56 -3.62 6.47 17.99
N ALA A 57 -3.85 7.31 18.99
CA ALA A 57 -3.04 7.43 20.19
C ALA A 57 -3.44 6.39 21.24
N GLY A 58 -2.51 6.00 22.11
CA GLY A 58 -2.82 5.12 23.23
C GLY A 58 -2.92 3.63 22.88
N VAL A 59 -2.59 3.23 21.65
CA VAL A 59 -2.63 1.83 21.21
C VAL A 59 -1.36 1.11 21.66
N TRP A 60 -1.54 -0.09 22.21
CA TRP A 60 -0.41 -0.93 22.62
C TRP A 60 0.13 -1.70 21.41
N VAL A 61 1.42 -1.51 21.13
CA VAL A 61 2.15 -2.26 20.10
C VAL A 61 3.11 -3.22 20.81
N ILE A 62 3.03 -4.51 20.46
CA ILE A 62 3.81 -5.58 21.09
C ILE A 62 4.62 -6.28 20.00
N ALA A 63 5.94 -6.17 20.08
CA ALA A 63 6.87 -6.92 19.23
C ALA A 63 7.44 -8.09 20.04
N GLU A 64 7.40 -9.29 19.46
CA GLU A 64 7.86 -10.52 20.12
C GLU A 64 8.81 -11.31 19.20
N THR A 65 9.79 -11.99 19.79
CA THR A 65 10.59 -13.01 19.10
C THR A 65 10.88 -14.20 20.01
N THR A 66 11.03 -15.36 19.40
CA THR A 66 11.41 -16.64 20.03
C THR A 66 12.79 -17.13 19.59
N ASP A 67 13.54 -16.33 18.83
CA ASP A 67 14.84 -16.72 18.26
C ASP A 67 15.99 -16.64 19.28
N LEU A 68 15.69 -16.15 20.48
CA LEU A 68 16.60 -16.07 21.61
C LEU A 68 16.33 -17.22 22.60
N PRO A 69 17.29 -17.58 23.48
CA PRO A 69 17.09 -18.63 24.49
C PRO A 69 15.91 -18.40 25.45
N ALA A 70 15.42 -17.16 25.54
CA ALA A 70 14.19 -16.79 26.22
C ALA A 70 13.35 -15.90 25.29
N LYS A 71 12.01 -16.00 25.41
CA LYS A 71 11.09 -15.12 24.68
C LYS A 71 11.42 -13.65 24.98
N PHE A 72 11.64 -12.85 23.95
CA PHE A 72 11.83 -11.42 24.09
C PHE A 72 10.58 -10.67 23.66
N VAL A 73 10.19 -9.67 24.45
CA VAL A 73 8.99 -8.85 24.21
C VAL A 73 9.33 -7.39 24.47
N LYS A 74 8.96 -6.52 23.53
CA LYS A 74 9.01 -5.06 23.69
C LYS A 74 7.62 -4.49 23.46
N THR A 75 7.17 -3.64 24.37
CA THR A 75 5.84 -3.01 24.32
C THR A 75 5.98 -1.50 24.34
N VAL A 76 5.25 -0.83 23.46
CA VAL A 76 5.16 0.64 23.40
C VAL A 76 3.71 1.07 23.26
N VAL A 77 3.44 2.34 23.52
CA VAL A 77 2.13 2.96 23.38
C VAL A 77 2.25 4.11 22.40
N THR A 78 1.34 4.20 21.44
CA THR A 78 1.40 5.22 20.39
C THR A 78 1.11 6.63 20.90
N ASP A 79 1.79 7.62 20.31
CA ASP A 79 1.57 9.04 20.54
C ASP A 79 0.35 9.62 19.78
N ASP A 80 0.12 10.93 19.86
CA ASP A 80 -0.97 11.64 19.16
C ASP A 80 -0.88 11.57 17.62
N GLN A 81 0.26 11.16 17.08
CA GLN A 81 0.48 10.90 15.65
C GLN A 81 0.43 9.39 15.32
N GLY A 82 0.03 8.55 16.28
CA GLY A 82 -0.07 7.11 16.13
C GLY A 82 1.27 6.39 16.04
N ARG A 83 2.38 7.00 16.48
CA ARG A 83 3.76 6.45 16.41
C ARG A 83 4.17 5.79 17.71
#